data_AF-A0A6N6JIC0-F1
#
_entry.id   AF-A0A6N6JIC0-F1
#
_cell.length_a   1.000
_cell.length_b   1.000
_cell.length_c   1.000
_cell.angle_alpha   90.00
_cell.angle_beta   90.00
_cell.angle_gamma   90.00
#
_symmetry.space_group_name_H-M   'P 1'
#
loop_
_entity.id
_entity.type
_entity.pdbx_description
1 polymer ?
#
loop_
_entity_poly.entity_id
_entity_poly.type
_entity_poly.pdbx_seq_one_letter_code
_entity_poly.pdbx_strand_id
1 'polypeptide(L)'
;MKRTSLTVVLAFLAGTGAAVANSQLEASVARELPRYGFADVDVSRLSTGQLAHINHLLHSNRGTSEIRGLIGAVLGKSVIRRYRM
;
A
#
# COMPACT_ATOMS: atom_id res chain seq x y z
N MET A 1 -37.13 -11.32 38.50
CA MET A 1 -35.67 -11.39 38.26
C MET A 1 -35.43 -11.47 36.75
N LYS A 2 -35.14 -10.35 36.09
CA LYS A 2 -34.91 -10.29 34.63
C LYS A 2 -33.41 -10.12 34.41
N ARG A 3 -32.72 -11.21 34.07
CA ARG A 3 -31.29 -11.17 33.75
C ARG A 3 -31.12 -11.00 32.24
N THR A 4 -30.27 -10.02 31.92
CA THR A 4 -29.27 -10.06 30.84
C THR A 4 -29.74 -10.31 29.41
N SER A 5 -29.61 -9.29 28.57
CA SER A 5 -29.15 -9.44 27.19
C SER A 5 -28.49 -8.12 26.77
N LEU A 6 -27.22 -7.96 27.10
CA LEU A 6 -26.36 -6.91 26.55
C LEU A 6 -25.21 -7.61 25.84
N THR A 7 -25.44 -8.00 24.59
CA THR A 7 -24.39 -8.55 23.74
C THR A 7 -24.71 -8.13 22.32
N VAL A 8 -23.67 -7.85 21.55
CA VAL A 8 -23.68 -7.44 20.14
C VAL A 8 -23.86 -5.94 19.92
N VAL A 9 -22.76 -5.17 20.05
CA VAL A 9 -22.31 -4.23 19.00
C VAL A 9 -20.79 -4.03 19.17
N LEU A 10 -19.96 -4.97 18.70
CA LEU A 10 -18.51 -4.74 18.60
C LEU A 10 -17.91 -5.40 17.34
N ALA A 11 -18.62 -5.30 16.21
CA ALA A 11 -18.17 -5.86 14.93
C ALA A 11 -18.03 -4.82 13.80
N PHE A 12 -18.36 -3.55 14.04
CA PHE A 12 -18.43 -2.54 12.96
C PHE A 12 -17.13 -1.76 12.71
N LEU A 13 -16.13 -1.82 13.60
CA LEU A 13 -14.89 -1.04 13.44
C LEU A 13 -13.74 -1.79 12.74
N ALA A 14 -13.89 -3.09 12.45
CA ALA A 14 -12.82 -3.86 11.81
C ALA A 14 -12.78 -3.66 10.27
N GLY A 15 -13.90 -3.30 9.65
CA GLY A 15 -14.02 -3.23 8.19
C GLY A 15 -13.50 -1.94 7.55
N THR A 16 -13.54 -0.81 8.25
CA THR A 16 -13.18 0.51 7.69
C THR A 16 -11.71 0.86 7.86
N GLY A 17 -11.03 0.38 8.90
CA GLY A 17 -9.63 0.71 9.20
C GLY A 17 -8.62 0.25 8.13
N ALA A 18 -8.81 -0.95 7.57
CA ALA A 18 -7.92 -1.49 6.55
C ALA A 18 -8.07 -0.78 5.19
N ALA A 19 -9.29 -0.38 4.83
CA ALA A 19 -9.57 0.34 3.58
C ALA A 19 -9.01 1.76 3.62
N VAL A 20 -9.18 2.49 4.73
CA VAL A 20 -8.61 3.83 4.88
C VAL A 20 -7.08 3.78 4.87
N ALA A 21 -6.46 2.87 5.64
CA ALA A 21 -5.01 2.74 5.70
C ALA A 21 -4.38 2.48 4.32
N ASN A 22 -5.05 1.68 3.48
CA ASN A 22 -4.61 1.43 2.11
C ASN A 22 -4.69 2.70 1.25
N SER A 23 -5.80 3.45 1.33
CA SER A 23 -5.96 4.72 0.60
C SER A 23 -4.93 5.78 0.99
N GLN A 24 -4.56 5.87 2.27
CA GLN A 24 -3.48 6.76 2.71
C GLN A 24 -2.11 6.32 2.17
N LEU A 25 -1.84 5.01 2.14
CA LEU A 25 -0.60 4.47 1.57
C LEU A 25 -0.50 4.79 0.07
N GLU A 26 -1.59 4.57 -0.66
CA GLU A 26 -1.69 4.85 -2.07
C GLU A 26 -1.42 6.33 -2.37
N ALA A 27 -2.06 7.24 -1.63
CA ALA A 27 -1.85 8.67 -1.77
C ALA A 27 -0.41 9.11 -1.45
N SER A 28 0.21 8.52 -0.43
CA SER A 28 1.61 8.77 -0.08
C SER A 28 2.54 8.37 -1.22
N VAL A 29 2.37 7.13 -1.70
CA VAL A 29 3.20 6.57 -2.76
C VAL A 29 3.01 7.32 -4.09
N ALA A 30 1.77 7.69 -4.44
CA ALA A 30 1.45 8.46 -5.64
C ALA A 30 2.09 9.85 -5.65
N ARG A 31 2.24 10.49 -4.48
CA ARG A 31 2.89 11.80 -4.37
C ARG A 31 4.41 11.73 -4.57
N GLU A 32 5.03 10.67 -4.10
CA GLU A 32 6.49 10.54 -4.07
C GLU A 32 7.07 9.86 -5.32
N LEU A 33 6.38 8.87 -5.90
CA LEU A 33 6.83 8.14 -7.10
C LEU A 33 7.32 9.03 -8.26
N PRO A 34 6.65 10.15 -8.60
CA PRO A 34 7.13 11.05 -9.66
C PRO A 34 8.53 11.61 -9.41
N ARG A 35 8.92 11.84 -8.14
CA ARG A 35 10.26 12.34 -7.78
C ARG A 35 11.37 11.34 -8.11
N TYR A 36 11.03 10.06 -8.23
CA TYR A 36 11.94 8.98 -8.59
C TYR A 36 11.85 8.61 -10.08
N GLY A 37 11.08 9.35 -10.89
CA GLY A 37 10.93 9.12 -12.33
C GLY A 37 9.84 8.11 -12.70
N PHE A 38 8.91 7.83 -11.80
CA PHE A 38 7.81 6.88 -11.99
C PHE A 38 6.43 7.55 -12.07
N ALA A 39 6.36 8.70 -12.76
CA ALA A 39 5.12 9.49 -12.84
C ALA A 39 3.97 8.77 -13.54
N ASP A 40 4.27 7.86 -14.48
CA ASP A 40 3.28 7.11 -15.25
C ASP A 40 2.80 5.82 -14.56
N VAL A 41 3.27 5.55 -13.34
CA VAL A 41 2.89 4.34 -12.60
C VAL A 41 1.51 4.52 -11.99
N ASP A 42 0.57 3.70 -12.44
CA ASP A 42 -0.76 3.62 -11.84
C ASP A 42 -0.71 2.87 -10.50
N VAL A 43 -0.68 3.66 -9.42
CA VAL A 43 -0.54 3.18 -8.05
C VAL A 43 -1.76 2.35 -7.59
N SER A 44 -2.94 2.65 -8.14
CA SER A 44 -4.19 1.92 -7.83
C SER A 44 -4.16 0.46 -8.25
N ARG A 45 -3.24 0.10 -9.17
CA ARG A 45 -3.06 -1.27 -9.68
C ARG A 45 -2.01 -2.06 -8.91
N LEU A 46 -1.37 -1.45 -7.92
CA LEU A 46 -0.41 -2.10 -7.04
C LEU A 46 -1.14 -2.81 -5.91
N SER A 47 -0.66 -3.98 -5.52
CA SER A 47 -1.16 -4.66 -4.33
C SER A 47 -0.75 -3.90 -3.06
N THR A 48 -1.51 -4.06 -1.99
CA THR A 48 -1.21 -3.44 -0.68
C THR A 48 0.21 -3.77 -0.20
N GLY A 49 0.71 -4.99 -0.48
CA GLY A 49 2.09 -5.38 -0.15
C GLY A 49 3.15 -4.63 -0.96
N GLN A 50 2.88 -4.33 -2.23
CA GLN A 50 3.76 -3.52 -3.07
C GLN A 50 3.77 -2.06 -2.63
N LEU A 51 2.59 -1.51 -2.35
CA LEU A 51 2.44 -0.18 -1.76
C LEU A 51 3.23 -0.05 -0.46
N ALA A 52 3.09 -1.01 0.45
CA ALA A 52 3.80 -0.98 1.74
C ALA A 52 5.32 -1.06 1.54
N HIS A 53 5.77 -1.91 0.62
CA HIS A 53 7.20 -2.04 0.33
C HIS A 53 7.78 -0.76 -0.30
N ILE A 54 7.09 -0.18 -1.29
CA ILE A 54 7.50 1.09 -1.90
C ILE A 54 7.52 2.20 -0.85
N ASN A 55 6.47 2.31 -0.03
CA ASN A 55 6.41 3.29 1.05
C ASN A 55 7.57 3.13 2.04
N HIS A 56 7.94 1.89 2.39
CA HIS A 56 9.11 1.63 3.24
C HIS A 56 10.42 2.07 2.57
N LEU A 57 10.59 1.83 1.26
CA LEU A 57 11.78 2.27 0.52
C LEU A 57 11.89 3.79 0.47
N LEU A 58 10.78 4.49 0.24
CA LEU A 58 10.71 5.95 0.19
C LEU A 58 11.12 6.63 1.51
N HIS A 59 10.85 5.99 2.64
CA HIS A 59 11.20 6.49 3.98
C HIS A 59 12.49 5.88 4.55
N SER A 60 13.22 5.11 3.74
CA SER A 60 14.48 4.52 4.17
C SER A 60 15.64 5.52 4.05
N ASN A 61 16.68 5.36 4.88
CA ASN A 61 17.88 6.22 4.84
C ASN A 61 18.84 5.86 3.67
N ARG A 62 18.30 5.44 2.52
CA ARG A 62 19.06 5.01 1.34
C ARG A 62 19.24 6.17 0.35
N GLY A 63 20.23 6.06 -0.52
CA GLY A 63 20.45 7.05 -1.57
C GLY A 63 19.35 7.03 -2.63
N THR A 64 19.05 8.19 -3.23
CA THR A 64 17.97 8.35 -4.23
C THR A 64 18.07 7.35 -5.39
N SER A 65 19.28 7.14 -5.93
CA SER A 65 19.51 6.18 -7.04
C SER A 65 19.23 4.74 -6.63
N GLU A 66 19.56 4.37 -5.40
CA GLU A 66 19.31 3.04 -4.85
C GLU A 66 17.81 2.82 -4.64
N ILE A 67 17.12 3.79 -4.03
CA ILE A 67 15.66 3.76 -3.86
C ILE A 67 14.99 3.62 -5.22
N ARG A 68 15.41 4.40 -6.23
CA ARG A 68 14.86 4.30 -7.60
C ARG A 68 15.02 2.90 -8.18
N GLY A 69 16.20 2.29 -8.06
CA GLY A 69 16.46 0.94 -8.55
C GLY A 69 15.58 -0.12 -7.86
N LEU A 70 15.43 -0.01 -6.54
CA LEU A 70 14.60 -0.92 -5.75
C LEU A 70 13.11 -0.77 -6.07
N ILE A 71 12.61 0.46 -6.21
CA ILE A 71 11.24 0.71 -6.65
C ILE A 71 11.01 0.11 -8.04
N GLY A 72 11.94 0.32 -8.98
CA GLY A 72 11.88 -0.28 -10.31
C GLY A 72 11.80 -1.81 -10.28
N ALA A 73 12.57 -2.47 -9.41
CA ALA A 73 12.52 -3.93 -9.24
C ALA A 73 11.17 -4.40 -8.66
N VAL A 74 10.60 -3.68 -7.69
CA VAL A 74 9.28 -3.99 -7.13
C VAL A 74 8.20 -3.88 -8.21
N LEU A 75 8.21 -2.80 -8.98
CA LEU A 75 7.25 -2.55 -10.06
C LEU A 75 7.41 -3.52 -11.23
N GLY A 76 8.63 -3.83 -11.65
CA GLY A 76 8.92 -4.81 -12.71
C GLY A 76 8.40 -6.21 -12.34
N LYS A 77 8.56 -6.61 -11.07
CA LYS A 77 7.99 -7.88 -10.57
C LYS A 77 6.45 -7.89 -10.59
N SER A 78 5.80 -6.73 -10.46
CA SER A 78 4.34 -6.58 -10.57
C SER A 78 3.83 -6.84 -11.99
N VAL A 79 4.55 -6.34 -13.00
CA VAL A 79 4.21 -6.53 -14.42
C VAL A 79 4.39 -7.99 -14.82
N ILE A 80 5.49 -8.62 -14.40
CA ILE A 80 5.83 -10.00 -14.77
C ILE A 80 4.89 -11.02 -14.11
N ARG A 81 4.45 -10.80 -12.87
CA ARG A 81 3.58 -11.76 -12.15
C ARG A 81 2.20 -11.91 -12.80
N ARG A 82 1.75 -10.94 -13.61
CA ARG A 82 0.44 -10.95 -14.27
C ARG A 82 0.42 -11.73 -15.60
N TYR A 83 1.58 -12.00 -16.21
CA TYR A 83 1.70 -12.76 -17.46
C TYR A 83 1.80 -14.29 -17.25
N ARG A 84 1.74 -14.76 -16.00
CA ARG A 84 1.84 -16.17 -15.63
C ARG A 84 0.55 -16.61 -14.95
N MET A 85 -0.56 -16.56 -15.67
CA MET A 85 -1.81 -17.26 -15.37
C MET A 85 -2.37 -17.85 -16.65
#